data_AF-A0A7C1BUE5-F1
#
_entry.id   AF-A0A7C1BUE5-F1
#
_cell.length_a   1.000
_cell.length_b   1.000
_cell.length_c   1.000
_cell.angle_alpha   90.00
_cell.angle_beta   90.00
_cell.angle_gamma   90.00
#
_symmetry.space_group_name_H-M   'P 1'
#
loop_
_entity.id
_entity.type
_entity.pdbx_description
1 polymer ?
#
loop_
_entity_poly.entity_id
_entity_poly.type
_entity_poly.pdbx_seq_one_letter_code
_entity_poly.pdbx_strand_id
1 'polypeptide(L)'
;MYEFLYQTSHRRLNPLTGEWVLVSPHRLKRPWKGKIEKLPPQELPEYDPNCYLCPGNVRAGGIKNPDYKSVFVFDNDFSALITPKEPVKNNTAKNKLLIAHQETGICRVICFSPYHNLTLPELDTTYIIKVVKEWINQYRQLGSQDNINYVTIFENKGEIMGCSNPHPHGQIWGQKSIPVEPAKELLNQQKYLRENKQCLLCNYVEIELKDKERIVLENNSFLVVVPFWAIWPYETLILPKRHISNIAEFSEEEI
;
A
#
# COMPACT_ATOMS: atom_id res chain seq x y z
N MET A 1 -21.68 24.91 8.41
CA MET A 1 -20.57 23.97 8.08
C MET A 1 -19.29 24.78 7.96
N TYR A 2 -18.10 24.19 8.10
CA TYR A 2 -16.83 24.90 8.33
C TYR A 2 -16.33 25.76 7.14
N GLU A 3 -17.01 26.85 6.80
CA GLU A 3 -16.66 27.74 5.66
C GLU A 3 -15.22 28.25 5.69
N PHE A 4 -14.65 28.42 6.89
CA PHE A 4 -13.26 28.86 7.05
C PHE A 4 -12.25 27.90 6.38
N LEU A 5 -12.58 26.61 6.22
CA LEU A 5 -11.68 25.62 5.61
C LEU A 5 -11.32 25.97 4.16
N TYR A 6 -12.11 26.80 3.47
CA TYR A 6 -11.84 27.22 2.09
C TYR A 6 -11.10 28.55 1.98
N GLN A 7 -11.00 29.30 3.08
CA GLN A 7 -10.55 30.69 3.07
C GLN A 7 -9.25 30.89 3.87
N THR A 8 -9.09 30.19 4.98
CA THR A 8 -7.98 30.43 5.91
C THR A 8 -7.11 29.19 6.11
N SER A 9 -5.84 29.43 6.41
CA SER A 9 -4.92 28.36 6.79
C SER A 9 -5.41 27.71 8.08
N HIS A 10 -5.42 26.38 8.11
CA HIS A 10 -5.92 25.61 9.25
C HIS A 10 -5.15 24.30 9.37
N ARG A 11 -5.36 23.58 10.47
CA ARG A 11 -4.80 22.24 10.68
C ARG A 11 -5.91 21.22 10.77
N ARG A 12 -5.67 20.03 10.22
CA ARG A 12 -6.57 18.87 10.29
C ARG A 12 -5.85 17.74 11.01
N LEU A 13 -6.50 17.10 11.97
CA LEU A 13 -5.94 15.96 12.69
C LEU A 13 -6.12 14.69 11.86
N ASN A 14 -5.04 13.93 11.68
CA ASN A 14 -5.11 12.54 11.26
C ASN A 14 -5.34 11.67 12.51
N PRO A 15 -6.53 11.08 12.70
CA PRO A 15 -6.82 10.28 13.87
C PRO A 15 -6.12 8.90 13.85
N LEU A 16 -5.63 8.44 12.70
CA LEU A 16 -4.85 7.21 12.58
C LEU A 16 -3.43 7.38 13.13
N THR A 17 -2.74 8.48 12.79
CA THR A 17 -1.36 8.70 13.24
C THR A 17 -1.25 9.60 14.48
N GLY A 18 -2.28 10.40 14.77
CA GLY A 18 -2.27 11.43 15.82
C GLY A 18 -1.58 12.74 15.40
N GLU A 19 -1.19 12.85 14.12
CA GLU A 19 -0.46 13.99 13.58
C GLU A 19 -1.40 15.02 12.95
N TRP A 20 -0.93 16.26 12.82
CA TRP A 20 -1.71 17.34 12.23
C TRP A 20 -1.16 17.75 10.87
N VAL A 21 -2.06 17.91 9.90
CA VAL A 21 -1.77 18.38 8.56
C VAL A 21 -2.08 19.86 8.45
N LEU A 22 -1.11 20.66 8.01
CA LEU A 22 -1.32 22.08 7.69
C LEU A 22 -1.93 22.21 6.29
N VAL A 23 -3.06 22.91 6.21
CA VAL A 23 -3.76 23.18 4.95
C VAL A 23 -3.71 24.68 4.66
N SER A 24 -3.31 25.03 3.44
CA SER A 24 -3.25 26.41 2.96
C SER A 24 -4.01 26.54 1.62
N PRO A 25 -5.33 26.83 1.65
CA PRO A 25 -6.22 26.70 0.49
C PRO A 25 -5.79 27.49 -0.76
N HIS A 26 -5.08 28.60 -0.59
CA HIS A 26 -4.70 29.49 -1.69
C HIS A 26 -3.31 29.24 -2.28
N ARG A 27 -2.58 28.21 -1.83
CA ARG A 27 -1.17 27.99 -2.23
C ARG A 27 -1.00 27.72 -3.73
N LEU A 28 -1.99 27.09 -4.37
CA LEU A 28 -1.99 26.84 -5.83
C LEU A 28 -2.08 28.11 -6.68
N LYS A 29 -2.49 29.25 -6.11
CA LYS A 29 -2.53 30.54 -6.84
C LYS A 29 -1.12 31.11 -7.11
N ARG A 30 -0.08 30.55 -6.51
CA ARG A 30 1.30 31.00 -6.75
C ARG A 30 1.77 30.54 -8.14
N PRO A 31 2.34 31.43 -8.97
CA PRO A 31 2.85 31.05 -10.29
C PRO A 31 3.89 29.92 -10.21
N TRP A 32 3.68 28.84 -10.98
CA TRP A 32 4.63 27.74 -11.11
C TRP A 32 5.66 28.06 -12.20
N LYS A 33 6.95 28.04 -11.82
CA LYS A 33 8.10 28.10 -12.75
C LYS A 33 9.08 26.95 -12.49
N GLY A 34 8.61 25.92 -11.77
CA GLY A 34 9.43 24.78 -11.37
C GLY A 34 9.51 23.72 -12.45
N LYS A 35 9.98 22.53 -12.05
CA LYS A 35 10.10 21.35 -12.91
C LYS A 35 8.75 21.00 -13.55
N ILE A 36 8.79 20.61 -14.82
CA ILE A 36 7.65 20.00 -15.52
C ILE A 36 8.06 18.55 -15.75
N GLU A 37 7.25 17.62 -15.24
CA GLU A 37 7.52 16.20 -15.39
C GLU A 37 7.24 15.74 -16.82
N LYS A 38 8.07 14.81 -17.31
CA LYS A 38 7.83 14.16 -18.60
C LYS A 38 6.71 13.14 -18.43
N LEU A 39 5.84 13.06 -19.42
CA LEU A 39 4.86 11.98 -19.47
C LEU A 39 5.57 10.67 -19.82
N PRO A 40 5.19 9.54 -19.20
CA PRO A 40 5.71 8.24 -19.57
C PRO A 40 5.37 7.91 -21.04
N PRO A 41 6.13 6.98 -21.67
CA PRO A 41 5.85 6.53 -23.04
C PRO A 41 4.41 6.02 -23.15
N GLN A 42 3.73 6.38 -24.24
CA GLN A 42 2.32 6.04 -24.44
C GLN A 42 2.10 4.57 -24.84
N GLU A 43 3.10 3.90 -25.40
CA GLU A 43 2.98 2.53 -25.89
C GLU A 43 4.18 1.70 -25.42
N LEU A 44 3.90 0.71 -24.57
CA LEU A 44 4.82 -0.38 -24.23
C LEU A 44 4.41 -1.63 -25.02
N PRO A 45 5.35 -2.52 -25.37
CA PRO A 45 4.99 -3.78 -26.01
C PRO A 45 4.25 -4.68 -25.02
N GLU A 46 3.37 -5.56 -25.53
CA GLU A 46 2.69 -6.56 -24.70
C GLU A 46 3.68 -7.48 -23.98
N TYR A 47 4.81 -7.77 -24.65
CA TYR A 47 5.92 -8.55 -24.13
C TYR A 47 7.24 -7.86 -24.46
N ASP A 48 8.11 -7.73 -23.45
CA ASP A 48 9.48 -7.22 -23.62
C ASP A 48 10.49 -8.34 -23.32
N PRO A 49 11.30 -8.80 -24.29
CA PRO A 49 12.31 -9.84 -24.08
C PRO A 49 13.44 -9.42 -23.11
N ASN A 50 13.59 -8.13 -22.83
CA ASN A 50 14.59 -7.60 -21.90
C ASN A 50 14.02 -7.36 -20.50
N CYS A 51 12.71 -7.49 -20.31
CA CYS A 51 12.08 -7.24 -19.03
C CYS A 51 12.29 -8.43 -18.08
N TYR A 52 12.91 -8.18 -16.92
CA TYR A 52 13.13 -9.20 -15.88
C TYR A 52 11.86 -9.81 -15.28
N LEU A 53 10.69 -9.21 -15.50
CA LEU A 53 9.42 -9.66 -14.93
C LEU A 53 8.54 -10.38 -15.95
N CYS A 54 8.81 -10.28 -17.25
CA CYS A 54 7.98 -10.95 -18.26
C CYS A 54 8.08 -12.50 -18.18
N PRO A 55 7.02 -13.22 -18.61
CA PRO A 55 7.00 -14.68 -18.63
C PRO A 55 8.18 -15.27 -19.43
N GLY A 56 8.79 -16.35 -18.94
CA GLY A 56 9.90 -17.01 -19.65
C GLY A 56 11.23 -16.24 -19.70
N ASN A 57 11.29 -14.97 -19.30
CA ASN A 57 12.54 -14.22 -19.22
C ASN A 57 13.38 -14.61 -18.00
N VAL A 58 14.68 -14.35 -18.08
CA VAL A 58 15.60 -14.52 -16.96
C VAL A 58 15.53 -13.26 -16.10
N ARG A 59 15.30 -13.43 -14.80
CA ARG A 59 15.28 -12.31 -13.84
C ARG A 59 16.68 -11.76 -13.61
N ALA A 60 16.76 -10.61 -12.95
CA ALA A 60 18.03 -10.00 -12.57
C ALA A 60 18.88 -10.90 -11.63
N GLY A 61 18.25 -11.78 -10.83
CA GLY A 61 18.93 -12.80 -10.04
C GLY A 61 19.38 -14.05 -10.83
N GLY A 62 19.17 -14.11 -12.14
CA GLY A 62 19.56 -15.23 -13.01
C GLY A 62 18.57 -16.40 -13.07
N ILE A 63 17.47 -16.34 -12.33
CA ILE A 63 16.43 -17.38 -12.34
C ILE A 63 15.46 -17.11 -13.49
N LYS A 64 15.11 -18.15 -14.26
CA LYS A 64 14.12 -18.04 -15.34
C LYS A 64 12.70 -18.01 -14.78
N ASN A 65 11.91 -17.01 -15.18
CA ASN A 65 10.48 -16.98 -14.88
C ASN A 65 9.78 -18.16 -15.57
N PRO A 66 8.76 -18.76 -14.93
CA PRO A 66 7.88 -19.66 -15.64
C PRO A 66 7.20 -18.92 -16.79
N ASP A 67 6.68 -19.68 -17.77
CA ASP A 67 5.77 -19.14 -18.77
C ASP A 67 4.37 -18.94 -18.16
N TYR A 68 4.28 -18.05 -17.18
CA TYR A 68 3.06 -17.78 -16.43
C TYR A 68 2.02 -17.08 -17.31
N LYS A 69 0.75 -17.45 -17.15
CA LYS A 69 -0.39 -16.91 -17.91
C LYS A 69 -1.31 -16.03 -17.06
N SER A 70 -0.93 -15.78 -15.81
CA SER A 70 -1.72 -14.99 -14.87
C SER A 70 -0.82 -14.35 -13.80
N VAL A 71 -1.35 -14.05 -12.62
CA VAL A 71 -0.58 -13.49 -11.51
C VAL A 71 0.61 -14.41 -11.20
N PHE A 72 1.79 -13.82 -11.00
CA PHE A 72 3.01 -14.56 -10.68
C PHE A 72 3.73 -13.92 -9.49
N VAL A 73 4.00 -14.74 -8.47
CA VAL A 73 4.70 -14.31 -7.25
C VAL A 73 6.01 -15.06 -7.10
N PHE A 74 7.06 -14.35 -6.71
CA PHE A 74 8.36 -14.93 -6.38
C PHE A 74 9.06 -14.13 -5.28
N ASP A 75 9.98 -14.77 -4.57
CA ASP A 75 10.84 -14.10 -3.59
C ASP A 75 11.78 -13.12 -4.31
N ASN A 76 11.89 -11.90 -3.82
CA ASN A 76 12.64 -10.84 -4.47
C ASN A 76 14.15 -11.18 -4.49
N ASP A 77 14.74 -11.19 -5.68
CA ASP A 77 16.15 -11.49 -5.90
C ASP A 77 17.09 -10.55 -5.10
N PHE A 78 16.63 -9.34 -4.79
CA PHE A 78 17.34 -8.33 -3.98
C PHE A 78 16.50 -7.90 -2.77
N SER A 79 16.11 -8.87 -1.94
CA SER A 79 15.27 -8.65 -0.77
C SER A 79 15.87 -7.66 0.23
N ALA A 80 15.07 -6.66 0.64
CA ALA A 80 15.44 -5.71 1.69
C ALA A 80 15.50 -6.36 3.09
N LEU A 81 14.73 -7.43 3.29
CA LEU A 81 14.69 -8.22 4.51
C LEU A 81 15.11 -9.65 4.20
N ILE A 82 16.06 -10.15 4.98
CA ILE A 82 16.61 -11.50 4.82
C ILE A 82 16.49 -12.21 6.15
N THR A 83 15.95 -13.42 6.12
CA THR A 83 16.00 -14.30 7.29
C THR A 83 17.34 -15.04 7.29
N PRO A 84 18.24 -14.76 8.24
CA PRO A 84 19.54 -15.43 8.31
C PRO A 84 19.37 -16.91 8.65
N LYS A 85 20.29 -17.74 8.14
CA LYS A 85 20.34 -19.18 8.50
C LYS A 85 20.84 -19.41 9.92
N GLU A 86 21.65 -18.50 10.44
CA GLU A 86 22.13 -18.54 11.83
C GLU A 86 21.18 -17.75 12.75
N PRO A 87 21.06 -18.14 14.03
CA PRO A 87 20.24 -17.43 14.98
C PRO A 87 20.68 -15.97 15.11
N VAL A 88 19.70 -15.07 15.11
CA VAL A 88 19.88 -13.62 15.24
C VAL A 88 20.75 -13.33 16.47
N LYS A 89 21.89 -12.66 16.27
CA LYS A 89 22.74 -12.22 17.38
C LYS A 89 21.98 -11.17 18.17
N ASN A 90 21.82 -11.39 19.48
CA ASN A 90 21.14 -10.45 20.35
C ASN A 90 21.79 -9.05 20.29
N ASN A 91 20.95 -8.05 20.02
CA ASN A 91 21.13 -6.60 20.06
C ASN A 91 22.50 -6.09 20.56
N THR A 92 23.24 -5.39 19.70
CA THR A 92 24.40 -4.61 20.13
C THR A 92 23.97 -3.19 20.50
N ALA A 93 23.55 -2.97 21.73
CA ALA A 93 23.44 -1.61 22.27
C ALA A 93 24.83 -1.17 22.76
N LYS A 94 25.43 -0.15 22.15
CA LYS A 94 26.66 0.46 22.69
C LYS A 94 26.38 1.29 23.94
N ASN A 95 25.17 1.87 24.04
CA ASN A 95 24.63 2.58 25.19
C ASN A 95 23.09 2.72 25.05
N LYS A 96 22.45 3.50 25.93
CA LYS A 96 20.98 3.73 25.94
C LYS A 96 20.44 4.60 24.80
N LEU A 97 21.30 5.29 24.04
CA LEU A 97 20.94 6.16 22.92
C LEU A 97 21.22 5.50 21.55
N LEU A 98 22.25 4.64 21.49
CA LEU A 98 22.72 3.98 20.28
C LEU A 98 22.32 2.50 20.32
N ILE A 99 21.05 2.26 20.03
CA ILE A 99 20.43 0.93 20.05
C ILE A 99 20.14 0.51 18.60
N ALA A 100 20.62 -0.66 18.22
CA ALA A 100 20.33 -1.29 16.94
C ALA A 100 19.78 -2.69 17.16
N HIS A 101 18.73 -3.01 16.41
CA HIS A 101 18.09 -4.33 16.38
C HIS A 101 18.24 -4.90 14.98
N GLN A 102 18.54 -6.19 14.89
CA GLN A 102 18.46 -6.88 13.62
C GLN A 102 16.99 -7.05 13.22
N GLU A 103 16.68 -6.71 11.97
CA GLU A 103 15.37 -6.90 11.36
C GLU A 103 15.43 -8.06 10.37
N THR A 104 14.37 -8.86 10.33
CA THR A 104 14.28 -10.06 9.48
C THR A 104 12.90 -10.14 8.85
N GLY A 105 12.82 -10.77 7.69
CA GLY A 105 11.56 -10.90 6.97
C GLY A 105 11.73 -11.58 5.64
N ILE A 106 10.69 -11.47 4.83
CA ILE A 106 10.60 -12.01 3.47
C ILE A 106 10.02 -10.93 2.57
N CYS A 107 10.69 -10.65 1.46
CA CYS A 107 10.21 -9.73 0.43
C CYS A 107 9.84 -10.52 -0.82
N ARG A 108 8.63 -10.32 -1.33
CA ARG A 108 8.13 -10.91 -2.57
C ARG A 108 7.75 -9.84 -3.59
N VAL A 109 7.83 -10.21 -4.86
CA VAL A 109 7.32 -9.44 -5.99
C VAL A 109 6.10 -10.18 -6.55
N ILE A 110 5.05 -9.43 -6.89
CA ILE A 110 3.82 -9.96 -7.52
C ILE A 110 3.61 -9.26 -8.86
N CYS A 111 3.75 -10.00 -9.97
CA CYS A 111 3.40 -9.52 -11.31
C CYS A 111 1.89 -9.68 -11.49
N PHE A 112 1.18 -8.63 -11.91
CA PHE A 112 -0.29 -8.64 -11.96
C PHE A 112 -0.85 -9.45 -13.14
N SER A 113 -0.11 -9.53 -14.25
CA SER A 113 -0.50 -10.23 -15.46
C SER A 113 0.75 -10.56 -16.30
N PRO A 114 0.66 -11.39 -17.36
CA PRO A 114 1.77 -11.57 -18.30
C PRO A 114 2.02 -10.34 -19.18
N TYR A 115 1.07 -9.41 -19.25
CA TYR A 115 1.10 -8.25 -20.14
C TYR A 115 1.95 -7.14 -19.55
N HIS A 116 3.01 -6.79 -20.28
CA HIS A 116 3.96 -5.74 -19.89
C HIS A 116 3.39 -4.33 -20.04
N ASN A 117 2.33 -4.17 -20.86
CA ASN A 117 1.77 -2.89 -21.24
C ASN A 117 0.41 -2.55 -20.56
N LEU A 118 -0.13 -3.43 -19.71
CA LEU A 118 -1.44 -3.22 -19.09
C LEU A 118 -1.33 -2.99 -17.58
N THR A 119 -1.56 -1.76 -17.14
CA THR A 119 -1.60 -1.43 -15.72
C THR A 119 -2.94 -1.84 -15.08
N LEU A 120 -3.04 -1.85 -13.74
CA LEU A 120 -4.26 -2.23 -13.01
C LEU A 120 -5.59 -1.69 -13.59
N PRO A 121 -5.74 -0.39 -13.91
CA PRO A 121 -6.99 0.13 -14.49
C PRO A 121 -7.29 -0.32 -15.92
N GLU A 122 -6.32 -0.89 -16.63
CA GLU A 122 -6.44 -1.37 -18.02
C GLU A 122 -6.65 -2.88 -18.09
N LEU A 123 -6.46 -3.59 -16.97
CA LEU A 123 -6.71 -5.02 -16.86
C LEU A 123 -8.21 -5.31 -16.79
N ASP A 124 -8.62 -6.40 -17.43
CA ASP A 124 -9.95 -6.96 -17.22
C ASP A 124 -10.16 -7.32 -15.75
N THR A 125 -11.39 -7.11 -15.25
CA THR A 125 -11.72 -7.33 -13.84
C THR A 125 -11.43 -8.77 -13.39
N THR A 126 -11.47 -9.76 -14.27
CA THR A 126 -11.07 -11.15 -13.94
C THR A 126 -9.60 -11.28 -13.54
N TYR A 127 -8.70 -10.43 -14.05
CA TYR A 127 -7.32 -10.35 -13.58
C TYR A 127 -7.22 -9.64 -12.24
N ILE A 128 -7.97 -8.55 -12.04
CA ILE A 128 -8.00 -7.82 -10.77
C ILE A 128 -8.45 -8.75 -9.62
N ILE A 129 -9.51 -9.54 -9.84
CA ILE A 129 -9.98 -10.56 -8.89
C ILE A 129 -8.85 -11.56 -8.54
N LYS A 130 -8.09 -12.02 -9.54
CA LYS A 130 -6.96 -12.93 -9.31
C LYS A 130 -5.85 -12.26 -8.50
N VAL A 131 -5.56 -10.99 -8.76
CA VAL A 131 -4.57 -10.21 -7.99
C VAL A 131 -5.00 -10.07 -6.53
N VAL A 132 -6.27 -9.72 -6.27
CA VAL A 132 -6.81 -9.62 -4.90
C VAL A 132 -6.78 -10.97 -4.19
N LYS A 133 -7.17 -12.06 -4.87
CA LYS A 133 -7.08 -13.42 -4.32
C LYS A 133 -5.64 -13.81 -4.01
N GLU A 134 -4.68 -13.43 -4.85
CA GLU A 134 -3.27 -13.69 -4.58
C GLU A 134 -2.75 -12.83 -3.42
N TRP A 135 -3.17 -11.57 -3.28
CA TRP A 135 -2.86 -10.77 -2.08
C TRP A 135 -3.34 -11.45 -0.80
N ILE A 136 -4.57 -11.98 -0.79
CA ILE A 136 -5.12 -12.72 0.35
C ILE A 136 -4.31 -13.99 0.63
N ASN A 137 -3.96 -14.75 -0.42
CA ASN A 137 -3.15 -15.96 -0.31
C ASN A 137 -1.78 -15.67 0.31
N GLN A 138 -1.08 -14.66 -0.23
CA GLN A 138 0.24 -14.23 0.24
C GLN A 138 0.19 -13.65 1.65
N TYR A 139 -0.85 -12.89 1.99
CA TYR A 139 -1.09 -12.40 3.34
C TYR A 139 -1.20 -13.56 4.34
N ARG A 140 -2.03 -14.57 4.04
CA ARG A 140 -2.17 -15.76 4.90
C ARG A 140 -0.88 -16.57 5.00
N GLN A 141 -0.20 -16.80 3.87
CA GLN A 141 1.02 -17.62 3.83
C GLN A 141 2.17 -16.97 4.59
N LEU A 142 2.37 -15.66 4.47
CA LEU A 142 3.42 -14.96 5.20
C LEU A 142 3.02 -14.75 6.67
N GLY A 143 1.76 -14.41 6.93
CA GLY A 143 1.22 -14.21 8.28
C GLY A 143 1.15 -15.47 9.14
N SER A 144 1.22 -16.67 8.54
CA SER A 144 1.28 -17.93 9.28
C SER A 144 2.70 -18.32 9.72
N GLN A 145 3.73 -17.52 9.42
CA GLN A 145 5.10 -17.80 9.82
C GLN A 145 5.41 -17.19 11.19
N ASP A 146 5.97 -17.99 12.10
CA ASP A 146 6.22 -17.62 13.50
C ASP A 146 7.08 -16.35 13.67
N ASN A 147 7.92 -16.02 12.69
CA ASN A 147 8.81 -14.86 12.71
C ASN A 147 8.26 -13.62 12.00
N ILE A 148 7.03 -13.64 11.49
CA ILE A 148 6.37 -12.54 10.79
C ILE A 148 5.23 -11.99 11.64
N ASN A 149 5.31 -10.72 12.03
CA ASN A 149 4.26 -10.04 12.80
C ASN A 149 3.46 -9.04 11.98
N TYR A 150 3.91 -8.68 10.78
CA TYR A 150 3.21 -7.76 9.91
C TYR A 150 3.46 -8.08 8.43
N VAL A 151 2.41 -8.02 7.62
CA VAL A 151 2.51 -8.19 6.17
C VAL A 151 2.03 -6.91 5.49
N THR A 152 2.94 -6.26 4.76
CA THR A 152 2.66 -5.06 3.98
C THR A 152 2.54 -5.43 2.50
N ILE A 153 1.40 -5.12 1.88
CA ILE A 153 1.17 -5.25 0.44
C ILE A 153 1.14 -3.85 -0.15
N PHE A 154 1.95 -3.58 -1.16
CA PHE A 154 2.05 -2.24 -1.75
C PHE A 154 2.46 -2.28 -3.23
N GLU A 155 2.20 -1.18 -3.94
CA GLU A 155 2.60 -0.97 -5.33
C GLU A 155 3.33 0.38 -5.44
N ASN A 156 4.45 0.40 -6.15
CA ASN A 156 5.08 1.64 -6.59
C ASN A 156 4.87 1.76 -8.11
N LYS A 157 3.98 2.65 -8.54
CA LYS A 157 3.64 2.83 -9.97
C LYS A 157 4.28 4.08 -10.55
N GLY A 158 4.99 3.90 -11.67
CA GLY A 158 5.59 4.99 -12.45
C GLY A 158 6.97 5.41 -11.95
N GLU A 159 7.78 5.95 -12.86
CA GLU A 159 9.17 6.35 -12.60
C GLU A 159 9.28 7.38 -11.46
N ILE A 160 8.34 8.32 -11.39
CA ILE A 160 8.28 9.37 -10.36
C ILE A 160 8.17 8.77 -8.95
N MET A 161 7.53 7.61 -8.82
CA MET A 161 7.35 6.91 -7.53
C MET A 161 8.51 5.94 -7.23
N GLY A 162 9.60 5.99 -7.98
CA GLY A 162 10.78 5.14 -7.78
C GLY A 162 10.66 3.71 -8.33
N CYS A 163 9.70 3.47 -9.24
CA CYS A 163 9.56 2.18 -9.91
C CYS A 163 10.71 1.99 -10.92
N SER A 164 11.54 0.97 -10.70
CA SER A 164 12.72 0.67 -11.52
C SER A 164 12.44 -0.29 -12.69
N ASN A 165 11.26 -0.91 -12.75
CA ASN A 165 10.86 -1.82 -13.82
C ASN A 165 9.46 -1.46 -14.34
N PRO A 166 9.27 -1.24 -15.65
CA PRO A 166 7.99 -0.80 -16.20
C PRO A 166 6.89 -1.86 -16.19
N HIS A 167 7.23 -3.15 -16.02
CA HIS A 167 6.22 -4.20 -15.98
C HIS A 167 5.32 -4.05 -14.74
N PRO A 168 3.98 -4.06 -14.89
CA PRO A 168 3.03 -3.87 -13.78
C PRO A 168 3.16 -4.93 -12.67
N HIS A 169 3.58 -4.48 -11.49
CA HIS A 169 3.82 -5.36 -10.34
C HIS A 169 3.61 -4.64 -9.01
N GLY A 170 3.33 -5.42 -7.98
CA GLY A 170 3.38 -5.00 -6.59
C GLY A 170 4.49 -5.72 -5.82
N GLN A 171 4.54 -5.44 -4.52
CA GLN A 171 5.45 -6.06 -3.57
C GLN A 171 4.70 -6.46 -2.30
N ILE A 172 5.21 -7.50 -1.65
CA ILE A 172 4.65 -8.05 -0.42
C ILE A 172 5.79 -8.31 0.55
N TRP A 173 5.81 -7.58 1.66
CA TRP A 173 6.87 -7.68 2.66
C TRP A 173 6.29 -8.23 3.96
N GLY A 174 6.74 -9.43 4.35
CA GLY A 174 6.54 -9.95 5.70
C GLY A 174 7.69 -9.48 6.59
N GLN A 175 7.38 -8.86 7.73
CA GLN A 175 8.36 -8.26 8.64
C GLN A 175 8.22 -8.81 10.06
N LYS A 176 9.34 -8.95 10.77
CA LYS A 176 9.35 -9.39 12.16
C LYS A 176 8.85 -8.30 13.10
N SER A 177 9.24 -7.04 12.90
CA SER A 177 8.62 -5.93 13.65
C SER A 177 7.35 -5.41 12.96
N ILE A 178 6.46 -4.81 13.76
CA ILE A 178 5.36 -4.00 13.21
C ILE A 178 5.96 -2.67 12.75
N PRO A 179 5.78 -2.25 11.48
CA PRO A 179 6.34 -1.00 10.97
C PRO A 179 5.78 0.23 11.69
N VAL A 180 6.48 1.35 11.56
CA VAL A 180 6.20 2.59 12.31
C VAL A 180 4.77 3.09 12.12
N GLU A 181 4.31 3.25 10.88
CA GLU A 181 2.97 3.78 10.62
C GLU A 181 1.86 2.85 11.13
N PRO A 182 1.82 1.55 10.77
CA PRO A 182 0.86 0.61 11.37
C PRO A 182 0.89 0.54 12.90
N ALA A 183 2.06 0.69 13.53
CA ALA A 183 2.16 0.74 14.99
C ALA A 183 1.46 1.99 15.57
N LYS A 184 1.62 3.17 14.95
CA LYS A 184 0.87 4.39 15.33
C LYS A 184 -0.63 4.18 15.15
N GLU A 185 -1.04 3.61 14.00
CA GLU A 185 -2.44 3.35 13.70
C GLU A 185 -3.08 2.42 14.72
N LEU A 186 -2.42 1.32 15.06
CA LEU A 186 -2.88 0.37 16.07
C LEU A 186 -3.08 1.06 17.43
N LEU A 187 -2.13 1.87 17.86
CA LEU A 187 -2.21 2.59 19.14
C LEU A 187 -3.40 3.55 19.18
N ASN A 188 -3.60 4.35 18.13
CA ASN A 188 -4.70 5.32 18.08
C ASN A 188 -6.06 4.66 17.90
N GLN A 189 -6.16 3.59 17.10
CA GLN A 189 -7.39 2.82 16.96
C GLN A 189 -7.79 2.15 18.28
N GLN A 190 -6.83 1.57 19.01
CA GLN A 190 -7.07 1.01 20.35
C GLN A 190 -7.51 2.08 21.35
N LYS A 191 -6.89 3.26 21.32
CA LYS A 191 -7.29 4.39 22.15
C LYS A 191 -8.73 4.82 21.86
N TYR A 192 -9.04 5.04 20.59
CA TYR A 192 -10.37 5.42 20.13
C TYR A 192 -11.43 4.40 20.54
N LEU A 193 -11.15 3.10 20.35
CA LEU A 193 -12.04 2.02 20.75
C LEU A 193 -12.32 2.01 22.27
N ARG A 194 -11.29 2.22 23.10
CA ARG A 194 -11.45 2.29 24.56
C ARG A 194 -12.36 3.44 24.99
N GLU A 195 -12.21 4.59 24.36
CA GLU A 195 -12.93 5.83 24.68
C GLU A 195 -14.36 5.85 24.12
N ASN A 196 -14.56 5.40 22.88
CA ASN A 196 -15.83 5.55 22.14
C ASN A 196 -16.63 4.24 22.02
N LYS A 197 -16.04 3.10 22.37
CA LYS A 197 -16.64 1.76 22.24
C LYS A 197 -17.04 1.38 20.81
N GLN A 198 -16.45 2.04 19.81
CA GLN A 198 -16.67 1.80 18.38
C GLN A 198 -15.34 1.79 17.63
N CYS A 199 -15.26 1.06 16.51
CA CYS A 199 -14.10 1.11 15.61
C CYS A 199 -13.97 2.51 14.99
N LEU A 200 -12.75 3.06 15.03
CA LEU A 200 -12.43 4.39 14.49
C LEU A 200 -12.83 4.53 13.03
N LEU A 201 -12.37 3.59 12.18
CA LEU A 201 -12.63 3.64 10.74
C LEU A 201 -14.08 3.32 10.39
N CYS A 202 -14.77 2.47 11.16
CA CYS A 202 -16.20 2.23 10.95
C CYS A 202 -17.03 3.48 11.24
N ASN A 203 -16.76 4.19 12.34
CA ASN A 203 -17.42 5.47 12.61
C ASN A 203 -17.06 6.52 11.54
N TYR A 204 -15.81 6.53 11.08
CA TYR A 204 -15.42 7.42 9.98
C TYR A 204 -16.18 7.15 8.68
N VAL A 205 -16.40 5.88 8.32
CA VAL A 205 -17.25 5.49 7.19
C VAL A 205 -18.69 6.00 7.37
N GLU A 206 -19.27 5.85 8.56
CA GLU A 206 -20.63 6.35 8.85
C GLU A 206 -20.75 7.87 8.66
N ILE A 207 -19.75 8.63 9.13
CA ILE A 207 -19.68 10.09 8.96
C ILE A 207 -19.58 10.45 7.48
N GLU A 208 -18.66 9.83 6.73
CA GLU A 208 -18.46 10.17 5.32
C GLU A 208 -19.67 9.79 4.45
N LEU A 209 -20.35 8.68 4.74
CA LEU A 209 -21.61 8.28 4.07
C LEU A 209 -22.76 9.26 4.33
N LYS A 210 -22.78 9.89 5.52
CA LYS A 210 -23.77 10.90 5.88
C LYS A 210 -23.48 12.24 5.21
N ASP A 211 -22.22 12.69 5.24
CA ASP A 211 -21.81 14.01 4.76
C ASP A 211 -21.66 14.06 3.24
N LYS A 212 -21.19 12.97 2.62
CA LYS A 212 -21.02 12.77 1.17
C LYS A 212 -20.05 13.72 0.44
N GLU A 213 -19.48 14.69 1.14
CA GLU A 213 -18.65 15.75 0.51
C GLU A 213 -17.33 15.26 -0.08
N ARG A 214 -16.76 14.18 0.48
CA ARG A 214 -15.42 13.68 0.13
C ARG A 214 -15.44 12.30 -0.52
N ILE A 215 -16.63 11.78 -0.82
CA ILE A 215 -16.78 10.49 -1.50
C ILE A 215 -16.34 10.65 -2.95
N VAL A 216 -15.41 9.79 -3.36
CA VAL A 216 -14.94 9.67 -4.74
C VAL A 216 -15.73 8.58 -5.46
N LEU A 217 -15.85 7.40 -4.83
CA LEU A 217 -16.61 6.25 -5.33
C LEU A 217 -17.22 5.49 -4.17
N GLU A 218 -18.36 4.84 -4.42
CA GLU A 218 -19.06 4.03 -3.45
C GLU A 218 -19.73 2.85 -4.19
N ASN A 219 -19.56 1.64 -3.68
CA ASN A 219 -20.34 0.48 -4.12
C ASN A 219 -20.98 -0.21 -2.89
N ASN A 220 -21.58 -1.39 -3.05
CA ASN A 220 -22.25 -2.08 -1.94
C ASN A 220 -21.30 -2.41 -0.76
N SER A 221 -20.02 -2.66 -1.06
CA SER A 221 -19.05 -3.24 -0.12
C SER A 221 -18.00 -2.25 0.35
N PHE A 222 -17.63 -1.27 -0.47
CA PHE A 222 -16.53 -0.34 -0.25
C PHE A 222 -16.93 1.11 -0.45
N LEU A 223 -16.20 1.96 0.26
CA LEU A 223 -16.22 3.40 0.16
C LEU A 223 -14.82 3.90 -0.19
N VAL A 224 -14.72 4.80 -1.16
CA VAL A 224 -13.49 5.52 -1.50
C VAL A 224 -13.69 6.99 -1.20
N VAL A 225 -12.85 7.55 -0.34
CA VAL A 225 -12.88 8.97 0.03
C VAL A 225 -11.55 9.65 -0.19
N VAL A 226 -11.56 10.97 -0.36
CA VAL A 226 -10.40 11.79 -0.01
C VAL A 226 -10.43 11.98 1.51
N PRO A 227 -9.51 11.38 2.29
CA PRO A 227 -9.60 11.44 3.74
C PRO A 227 -9.52 12.90 4.20
N PHE A 228 -10.25 13.26 5.27
CA PHE A 228 -10.25 14.64 5.78
C PHE A 228 -8.83 15.16 6.06
N TRP A 229 -7.94 14.25 6.45
CA TRP A 229 -6.53 14.47 6.78
C TRP A 229 -5.55 14.10 5.66
N ALA A 230 -5.97 14.08 4.40
CA ALA A 230 -5.10 13.82 3.26
C ALA A 230 -3.84 14.71 3.27
N ILE A 231 -2.67 14.11 3.02
CA ILE A 231 -1.38 14.81 2.88
C ILE A 231 -0.98 14.98 1.41
N TRP A 232 -1.41 14.07 0.52
CA TRP A 232 -1.21 14.21 -0.92
C TRP A 232 -2.42 14.87 -1.59
N PRO A 233 -2.23 15.67 -2.67
CA PRO A 233 -3.31 16.45 -3.29
C PRO A 233 -4.53 15.63 -3.74
N TYR A 234 -4.30 14.40 -4.19
CA TYR A 234 -5.33 13.46 -4.66
C TYR A 234 -5.24 12.14 -3.90
N GLU A 235 -4.85 12.19 -2.62
CA GLU A 235 -4.86 11.01 -1.75
C GLU A 235 -6.27 10.45 -1.65
N THR A 236 -6.38 9.13 -1.73
CA THR A 236 -7.64 8.43 -1.49
C THR A 236 -7.45 7.32 -0.48
N LEU A 237 -8.50 7.05 0.30
CA LEU A 237 -8.57 5.95 1.25
C LEU A 237 -9.75 5.05 0.85
N ILE A 238 -9.46 3.77 0.64
CA ILE A 238 -10.46 2.72 0.34
C ILE A 238 -10.79 1.99 1.64
N LEU A 239 -12.07 1.94 1.99
CA LEU A 239 -12.56 1.40 3.25
C LEU A 239 -13.66 0.37 2.99
N PRO A 240 -13.60 -0.82 3.60
CA PRO A 240 -14.75 -1.72 3.64
C PRO A 240 -15.86 -1.09 4.50
N LYS A 241 -17.11 -1.18 4.04
CA LYS A 241 -18.27 -0.73 4.82
C LYS A 241 -18.55 -1.68 5.98
N ARG A 242 -18.24 -2.96 5.81
CA ARG A 242 -18.32 -3.98 6.85
C ARG A 242 -17.08 -3.91 7.74
N HIS A 243 -17.26 -4.11 9.04
CA HIS A 243 -16.14 -4.26 9.96
C HIS A 243 -15.36 -5.54 9.66
N ILE A 244 -14.09 -5.38 9.28
CA ILE A 244 -13.11 -6.45 9.10
C ILE A 244 -11.75 -6.01 9.67
N SER A 245 -10.94 -6.97 10.11
CA SER A 245 -9.62 -6.66 10.69
C SER A 245 -8.48 -6.76 9.69
N ASN A 246 -8.65 -7.46 8.58
CA ASN A 246 -7.61 -7.67 7.56
C ASN A 246 -8.21 -8.12 6.22
N ILE A 247 -7.39 -8.09 5.16
CA ILE A 247 -7.78 -8.46 3.79
C ILE A 247 -8.27 -9.91 3.65
N ALA A 248 -7.79 -10.82 4.51
CA ALA A 248 -8.17 -12.23 4.45
C ALA A 248 -9.60 -12.49 4.97
N GLU A 249 -10.31 -11.47 5.46
CA GLU A 249 -11.72 -11.56 5.85
C GLU A 249 -12.68 -11.10 4.73
N PHE A 250 -12.17 -10.72 3.55
CA PHE A 250 -13.03 -10.45 2.39
C PHE A 250 -13.84 -11.69 2.00
N SER A 251 -15.12 -11.48 1.75
CA SER A 251 -16.05 -12.42 1.12
C SER A 251 -15.90 -12.40 -0.40
N GLU A 252 -16.47 -13.38 -1.09
CA GLU A 252 -16.45 -13.41 -2.57
C GLU A 252 -17.19 -12.23 -3.21
N GLU A 253 -18.11 -11.57 -2.52
CA GLU A 253 -18.76 -10.34 -3.02
C GLU A 253 -17.88 -9.09 -2.84
N GLU A 254 -16.97 -9.12 -1.86
CA GLU A 254 -16.01 -8.04 -1.61
C GLU A 254 -14.73 -8.16 -2.47
N ILE A 255 -14.51 -9.31 -3.12
CA ILE A 255 -13.40 -9.54 -4.06
C ILE A 255 -13.86 -9.21 -5.49
#